data_AF-A0A0S8AIG8-F1
#
_entry.id   AF-A0A0S8AIG8-F1
#
_cell.length_a   1.000
_cell.length_b   1.000
_cell.length_c   1.000
_cell.angle_alpha   90.00
_cell.angle_beta   90.00
_cell.angle_gamma   90.00
#
_symmetry.space_group_name_H-M   'P 1'
#
loop_
_entity.id
_entity.type
_entity.pdbx_description
1 polymer ?
#
loop_
_entity_poly.entity_id
_entity_poly.type
_entity_poly.pdbx_seq_one_letter_code
_entity_poly.pdbx_strand_id
1 'polypeptide(L)'
;MRYIADLHIHSPFSRATSKLSNLAGLAAWSGVKGIDVIGTGDFTHPGWFRQLRENLQPAEPGFFKLKDAEVPPILDFDTSGRARSCRFVLTAEISSIYKRHGSVRKIHTVLFVPDFASASRIN
;
A
#
# COMPACT_ATOMS: atom_id res chain seq x y z
N MET A 1 8.46 20.74 5.59
CA MET A 1 9.12 19.42 5.60
C MET A 1 8.98 18.81 4.21
N ARG A 2 10.02 18.15 3.68
CA ARG A 2 9.98 17.50 2.35
C ARG A 2 9.93 15.98 2.57
N TYR A 3 9.04 15.30 1.85
CA TYR A 3 8.93 13.85 1.85
C TYR A 3 8.66 13.34 0.43
N ILE A 4 8.91 12.05 0.19
CA ILE A 4 8.65 11.35 -1.07
C ILE A 4 7.55 10.31 -0.82
N ALA A 5 6.56 10.26 -1.72
CA ALA A 5 5.46 9.32 -1.62
C ALA A 5 5.24 8.54 -2.91
N ASP A 6 4.93 7.26 -2.77
CA ASP A 6 4.44 6.39 -3.84
C ASP A 6 3.07 5.82 -3.44
N LEU A 7 2.00 6.40 -3.98
CA LEU A 7 0.65 6.22 -3.46
C LEU A 7 -0.23 5.28 -4.29
N HIS A 8 0.28 4.81 -5.43
CA HIS A 8 -0.43 3.87 -6.30
C HIS A 8 0.48 2.69 -6.61
N ILE A 9 0.33 1.65 -5.78
CA ILE A 9 0.98 0.36 -5.95
C ILE A 9 -0.06 -0.74 -5.94
N HIS A 10 0.39 -1.96 -6.21
CA HIS A 10 -0.44 -3.15 -6.13
C HIS A 10 0.20 -4.21 -5.21
N SER A 11 -0.68 -4.91 -4.50
CA SER A 11 -0.37 -6.02 -3.61
C SER A 11 -0.03 -7.30 -4.40
N PRO A 12 0.43 -8.37 -3.72
CA PRO A 12 0.63 -9.68 -4.34
C PRO A 12 -0.66 -10.34 -4.84
N PHE A 13 -1.82 -9.81 -4.47
CA PHE A 13 -3.14 -10.33 -4.87
C PHE A 13 -3.63 -9.75 -6.19
N SER A 14 -3.02 -8.66 -6.66
CA SER A 14 -3.27 -8.16 -8.01
C SER A 14 -2.71 -9.09 -9.08
N ARG A 15 -3.28 -9.01 -10.28
CA ARG A 15 -2.80 -9.80 -11.42
C ARG A 15 -1.47 -9.25 -11.90
N ALA A 16 -0.56 -10.15 -12.27
CA ALA A 16 0.75 -9.81 -12.84
C ALA A 16 1.64 -8.94 -11.93
N THR A 17 1.52 -9.08 -10.60
CA THR A 17 2.39 -8.44 -9.61
C THR A 17 3.33 -9.45 -8.95
N SER A 18 4.42 -8.93 -8.35
CA SER A 18 5.38 -9.77 -7.64
C SER A 18 4.80 -10.27 -6.32
N LYS A 19 5.10 -11.53 -5.97
CA LYS A 19 4.82 -12.08 -4.63
C LYS A 19 5.55 -11.34 -3.51
N LEU A 20 6.64 -10.64 -3.86
CA LEU A 20 7.44 -9.83 -2.93
C LEU A 20 6.87 -8.43 -2.71
N SER A 21 5.81 -8.02 -3.42
CA SER A 21 5.11 -6.74 -3.18
C SER A 21 4.23 -6.77 -1.93
N ASN A 22 4.65 -7.50 -0.89
CA ASN A 22 4.00 -7.52 0.41
C ASN A 22 4.51 -6.37 1.29
N LEU A 23 3.90 -6.19 2.47
CA LEU A 23 4.18 -5.07 3.37
C LEU A 23 5.67 -4.95 3.76
N ALA A 24 6.33 -6.07 4.07
CA ALA A 24 7.74 -6.08 4.45
C ALA A 24 8.64 -5.75 3.25
N GLY A 25 8.35 -6.33 2.07
CA GLY A 25 9.08 -6.04 0.84
C GLY A 25 8.93 -4.58 0.40
N LEU A 26 7.73 -4.01 0.51
CA LEU A 26 7.47 -2.60 0.22
C LEU A 26 8.23 -1.67 1.18
N ALA A 27 8.22 -1.96 2.48
CA ALA A 27 9.03 -1.23 3.45
C ALA A 27 10.52 -1.35 3.13
N ALA A 28 11.02 -2.54 2.77
CA ALA A 28 12.42 -2.73 2.42
C ALA A 28 12.83 -1.87 1.20
N TRP A 29 12.02 -1.90 0.14
CA TRP A 29 12.24 -1.07 -1.05
C TRP A 29 12.09 0.42 -0.78
N SER A 30 11.27 0.83 0.19
CA SER A 30 11.18 2.23 0.63
C SER A 30 12.52 2.74 1.17
N GLY A 31 13.25 1.90 1.93
CA GLY A 31 14.57 2.24 2.45
C GLY A 31 15.61 2.43 1.35
N VAL A 32 15.59 1.57 0.35
CA VAL A 32 16.48 1.65 -0.83
C VAL A 32 16.16 2.86 -1.70
N LYS A 33 14.89 3.08 -2.03
CA LYS A 33 14.45 4.16 -2.93
C LYS A 33 14.37 5.53 -2.24
N GLY A 34 14.36 5.53 -0.91
CA GLY A 34 14.15 6.71 -0.11
C GLY A 34 12.73 7.26 -0.14
N ILE A 35 11.74 6.38 -0.22
CA ILE A 35 10.32 6.73 -0.15
C ILE A 35 9.92 6.77 1.34
N ASP A 36 9.24 7.82 1.75
CA ASP A 36 8.84 8.04 3.14
C ASP A 36 7.39 7.59 3.40
N VAL A 37 6.54 7.64 2.37
CA VAL A 37 5.12 7.24 2.44
C VAL A 37 4.75 6.33 1.27
N ILE A 38 4.13 5.19 1.57
CA ILE A 38 3.68 4.21 0.57
C ILE A 38 2.17 3.96 0.70
N GLY A 39 1.44 3.96 -0.42
CA GLY A 39 0.07 3.46 -0.46
C GLY A 39 0.06 1.93 -0.25
N THR A 40 -0.89 1.36 0.47
CA THR A 40 -0.93 -0.11 0.65
C THR A 40 -1.28 -0.85 -0.63
N GLY A 41 -2.00 -0.19 -1.55
CA GLY A 41 -2.66 -0.84 -2.68
C GLY A 41 -3.77 -1.81 -2.23
N ASP A 42 -4.70 -2.06 -3.14
CA ASP A 42 -5.66 -3.17 -3.12
C ASP A 42 -6.38 -3.48 -1.79
N PHE A 43 -6.64 -2.50 -0.90
CA PHE A 43 -7.29 -2.79 0.40
C PHE A 43 -8.69 -3.45 0.26
N THR A 44 -9.27 -3.41 -0.93
CA THR A 44 -10.54 -4.07 -1.30
C THR A 44 -10.43 -5.58 -1.47
N HIS A 45 -9.21 -6.12 -1.63
CA HIS A 45 -9.02 -7.56 -1.69
C HIS A 45 -9.10 -8.18 -0.27
N PRO A 46 -10.01 -9.12 0.01
CA PRO A 46 -10.28 -9.59 1.38
C PRO A 46 -9.08 -10.28 2.04
N GLY A 47 -8.28 -11.02 1.26
CA GLY A 47 -7.05 -11.63 1.76
C GLY A 47 -5.95 -10.61 2.10
N TRP A 48 -5.87 -9.53 1.32
CA TRP A 48 -4.90 -8.47 1.56
C TRP A 48 -5.34 -7.62 2.75
N PHE A 49 -6.62 -7.27 2.81
CA PHE A 49 -7.20 -6.51 3.90
C PHE A 49 -6.95 -7.14 5.27
N ARG A 50 -7.07 -8.48 5.39
CA ARG A 50 -6.69 -9.21 6.61
C ARG A 50 -5.22 -9.01 6.96
N GLN A 51 -4.32 -9.22 5.99
CA GLN A 51 -2.88 -9.01 6.20
C GLN A 51 -2.55 -7.56 6.60
N LEU A 52 -3.21 -6.57 6.00
CA LEU A 52 -3.04 -5.17 6.39
C LEU A 52 -3.41 -4.95 7.86
N ARG A 53 -4.56 -5.45 8.33
CA ARG A 53 -4.99 -5.31 9.74
C ARG A 53 -4.10 -6.07 10.72
N GLU A 54 -3.62 -7.24 10.32
CA GLU A 54 -2.73 -8.08 11.12
C GLU A 54 -1.36 -7.44 11.31
N ASN A 55 -0.80 -6.83 10.26
CA ASN A 55 0.60 -6.40 10.22
C ASN A 55 0.81 -4.89 10.36
N LEU A 56 -0.24 -4.06 10.23
CA LEU A 56 -0.13 -2.60 10.39
C LEU A 56 -0.67 -2.14 11.74
N GLN A 57 0.03 -1.19 12.35
CA GLN A 57 -0.44 -0.42 13.50
C GLN A 57 -0.50 1.07 13.17
N PRO A 58 -1.39 1.84 13.83
CA PRO A 58 -1.40 3.29 13.71
C PRO A 58 -0.05 3.90 14.07
N ALA A 59 0.34 4.95 13.36
CA ALA A 59 1.54 5.74 13.65
C ALA A 59 1.17 7.21 13.90
N GLU A 60 0.47 7.83 12.95
CA GLU A 60 -0.08 9.18 13.00
C GLU A 60 -1.50 9.15 12.41
N PRO A 61 -2.37 10.17 12.60
CA PRO A 61 -3.69 10.19 11.96
C PRO A 61 -3.61 9.98 10.44
N GLY A 62 -4.27 8.94 9.92
CA GLY A 62 -4.22 8.58 8.51
C GLY A 62 -3.01 7.74 8.07
N PHE A 63 -2.04 7.50 8.96
CA PHE A 63 -0.80 6.81 8.66
C PHE A 63 -0.57 5.59 9.54
N PHE A 64 0.02 4.57 8.93
CA PHE A 64 0.30 3.29 9.56
C PHE A 64 1.78 2.95 9.44
N LYS A 65 2.25 2.03 10.29
CA LYS A 65 3.58 1.43 10.18
C LYS A 65 3.49 -0.08 10.43
N LEU A 66 4.52 -0.81 10.03
CA LEU A 66 4.61 -2.24 10.33
C LEU A 66 4.67 -2.47 11.84
N LYS A 67 3.94 -3.49 12.33
CA LYS A 67 4.09 -4.04 13.68
C LYS A 67 5.37 -4.85 13.71
N ASP A 68 6.36 -4.43 14.50
CA ASP A 68 7.60 -5.15 14.86
C ASP A 68 8.02 -6.26 13.86
N ALA A 69 8.14 -5.89 12.58
CA ALA A 69 8.39 -6.83 11.51
C ALA A 69 9.86 -6.76 11.12
N GLU A 70 10.47 -7.94 10.92
CA GLU A 70 11.74 -8.01 10.22
C GLU A 70 11.55 -7.50 8.78
N VAL A 71 12.24 -6.41 8.48
CA VAL A 71 12.35 -5.90 7.12
C VAL A 71 13.51 -6.65 6.48
N PRO A 72 13.30 -7.41 5.38
CA PRO A 72 14.36 -8.15 4.74
C PRO A 72 15.41 -7.20 4.14
N PRO A 73 16.71 -7.55 4.19
CA PRO A 73 17.72 -6.80 3.46
C PRO A 73 17.52 -6.98 1.94
N ILE A 74 17.64 -5.88 1.20
CA ILE A 74 17.56 -5.88 -0.28
C ILE A 74 18.94 -5.69 -0.91
N LEU A 75 19.83 -4.94 -0.25
CA LEU A 75 21.18 -4.62 -0.68
C LEU A 75 22.16 -4.86 0.47
N ASP A 76 23.46 -4.94 0.16
CA ASP A 76 24.53 -5.23 1.12
C ASP A 76 24.79 -4.10 2.14
N PHE A 77 24.08 -2.98 2.04
CA PHE A 77 24.15 -1.88 3.00
C PHE A 77 22.86 -1.71 3.78
N ASP A 78 22.99 -1.30 5.04
CA ASP A 78 21.85 -1.20 5.96
C ASP A 78 20.91 -0.05 5.58
N THR A 79 19.71 -0.42 5.12
CA THR A 79 18.59 0.48 4.86
C THR A 79 17.43 0.28 5.84
N SER A 80 17.61 -0.60 6.84
CA SER A 80 16.55 -1.07 7.72
C SER A 80 16.00 0.06 8.61
N GLY A 81 16.84 1.00 9.04
CA GLY A 81 16.40 2.18 9.79
C GLY A 81 15.43 3.05 9.00
N ARG A 82 15.74 3.30 7.71
CA ARG A 82 14.87 4.06 6.82
C ARG A 82 13.60 3.30 6.48
N ALA A 83 13.71 2.01 6.19
CA ALA A 83 12.56 1.16 5.92
C ALA A 83 11.55 1.13 7.09
N ARG A 84 12.03 1.04 8.34
CA ARG A 84 11.18 1.10 9.55
C ARG A 84 10.53 2.48 9.76
N SER A 85 11.09 3.53 9.19
CA SER A 85 10.53 4.89 9.26
C SER A 85 9.44 5.15 8.21
N CYS A 86 9.29 4.28 7.19
CA CYS A 86 8.25 4.41 6.18
C CYS A 86 6.85 4.37 6.80
N ARG A 87 5.96 5.21 6.29
CA ARG A 87 4.53 5.19 6.63
C ARG A 87 3.71 4.58 5.50
N PHE A 88 2.63 3.92 5.88
CA PHE A 88 1.64 3.38 4.97
C PHE A 88 0.36 4.20 5.01
N VAL A 89 -0.27 4.39 3.86
CA VAL A 89 -1.62 4.97 3.71
C VAL A 89 -2.52 3.93 3.05
N LEU A 90 -3.74 3.76 3.54
CA LEU A 90 -4.68 2.80 2.96
C LEU A 90 -5.15 3.31 1.59
N THR A 91 -4.69 2.64 0.53
CA THR A 91 -5.09 2.94 -0.86
C THR A 91 -5.59 1.69 -1.59
N ALA A 92 -6.45 1.91 -2.58
CA ALA A 92 -6.93 0.86 -3.50
C ALA A 92 -7.20 1.46 -4.87
N GLU A 93 -7.12 0.64 -5.91
CA GLU A 93 -7.60 0.99 -7.24
C GLU A 93 -8.91 0.23 -7.52
N ILE A 94 -9.92 0.92 -8.05
CA ILE A 94 -11.14 0.29 -8.57
C ILE A 94 -11.25 0.52 -10.07
N SER A 95 -11.79 -0.48 -10.78
CA SER A 95 -12.09 -0.38 -12.21
C SER A 95 -13.57 -0.03 -12.41
N SER A 96 -13.83 1.22 -12.79
CA SER A 96 -15.16 1.69 -13.17
C SER A 96 -15.43 1.33 -14.63
N ILE A 97 -16.28 0.33 -14.86
CA ILE A 97 -16.66 -0.14 -16.20
C ILE A 97 -18.09 0.27 -16.50
N TYR A 98 -18.29 1.10 -17.52
CA TYR A 98 -19.61 1.62 -17.89
C TYR A 98 -19.73 1.87 -19.40
N LYS A 99 -20.96 2.05 -19.90
CA LYS A 99 -21.22 2.41 -21.30
C LYS A 99 -21.61 3.88 -21.41
N ARG A 100 -21.03 4.61 -22.37
CA ARG A 100 -21.39 6.00 -22.67
C ARG A 100 -21.20 6.26 -24.17
N HIS A 101 -22.24 6.82 -24.82
CA HIS A 101 -22.27 7.08 -26.26
C HIS A 101 -21.93 5.84 -27.11
N GLY A 102 -22.52 4.68 -26.78
CA GLY A 102 -22.30 3.43 -27.51
C GLY A 102 -20.96 2.73 -27.25
N SER A 103 -20.02 3.36 -26.53
CA SER A 103 -18.71 2.76 -26.23
C SER A 103 -18.58 2.32 -24.76
N VAL A 104 -17.88 1.22 -24.52
CA VAL A 104 -17.47 0.79 -23.18
C VAL A 104 -16.28 1.63 -22.72
N ARG A 105 -16.35 2.18 -21.52
CA ARG A 105 -15.29 2.89 -20.82
C ARG A 105 -14.81 2.02 -19.66
N LYS A 106 -13.50 1.98 -19.45
CA LYS A 106 -12.86 1.35 -18.30
C LYS A 106 -11.94 2.39 -17.68
N ILE A 107 -12.31 2.91 -16.52
CA ILE A 107 -11.57 3.98 -15.84
C ILE A 107 -11.05 3.43 -14.52
N HIS A 108 -9.76 3.61 -14.30
CA HIS A 108 -9.12 3.26 -13.03
C HIS A 108 -9.20 4.46 -12.10
N THR A 109 -9.68 4.25 -10.88
CA THR A 109 -9.83 5.30 -9.86
C THR A 109 -9.10 4.85 -8.60
N VAL A 110 -8.19 5.68 -8.13
CA VAL A 110 -7.46 5.44 -6.88
C VAL A 110 -8.26 6.03 -5.73
N LEU A 111 -8.43 5.23 -4.68
CA LEU A 111 -9.12 5.56 -3.46
C LEU A 111 -8.12 5.73 -2.32
N PHE A 112 -8.40 6.68 -1.44
CA PHE A 112 -7.67 6.92 -0.20
C PHE A 112 -8.66 6.90 0.96
N VAL A 113 -8.31 6.22 2.04
CA VAL A 113 -9.13 6.21 3.25
C VAL A 113 -8.28 6.47 4.49
N PRO A 114 -8.81 7.22 5.48
CA PRO A 114 -8.03 7.62 6.65
C PRO A 114 -7.83 6.49 7.67
N ASP A 115 -8.68 5.47 7.65
CA ASP A 115 -8.68 4.42 8.65
C ASP A 115 -9.30 3.11 8.15
N PHE A 116 -9.07 2.04 8.92
CA PHE A 116 -9.63 0.73 8.63
C PHE A 116 -11.16 0.68 8.72
N ALA A 117 -11.82 1.59 9.47
CA ALA A 117 -13.27 1.63 9.53
C ALA A 117 -13.86 2.16 8.21
N SER A 118 -13.23 3.16 7.61
CA SER A 118 -13.54 3.71 6.30
C SER A 118 -13.26 2.72 5.20
N ALA A 119 -12.12 2.02 5.24
CA ALA A 119 -11.83 0.90 4.35
C ALA A 119 -12.90 -0.20 4.45
N SER A 120 -13.30 -0.59 5.67
CA SER A 120 -14.35 -1.58 5.92
C SER A 120 -15.74 -1.17 5.43
N ARG A 121 -16.04 0.12 5.26
CA ARG A 121 -17.30 0.58 4.67
C ARG A 121 -17.32 0.47 3.14
N ILE A 122 -16.14 0.43 2.51
CA ILE A 122 -15.99 0.29 1.06
C ILE A 122 -16.00 -1.20 0.66
N ASN A 123 -15.43 -2.07 1.50
CA ASN A 123 -15.37 -3.52 1.30
C ASN A 123 -16.71 -4.21 1.58
#